data_AF-A0A7G8VQ54-F1
#
_entry.id   AF-A0A7G8VQ54-F1
#
_cell.length_a   1.000
_cell.length_b   1.000
_cell.length_c   1.000
_cell.angle_alpha   90.00
_cell.angle_beta   90.00
_cell.angle_gamma   90.00
#
_symmetry.space_group_name_H-M   'P 1'
#
loop_
_entity.id
_entity.type
_entity.pdbx_description
1 polymer ?
#
loop_
_entity_poly.entity_id
_entity_poly.type
_entity_poly.pdbx_seq_one_letter_code
_entity_poly.pdbx_strand_id
1 'polypeptide(L)'
;MANIFENRILETSVSTGVGSMALDGAVASYRRFAAALAIGSTCHYLIQSVDPLGRPSGQYEYGRATYSAINTLTRTTVIGSSNADALVDFAAGFKQVSLTVLAPNNDQLQQDWRNALAIGTINYRNLLINGRFVVNQEAKTGVVVLAAGKYGHDGWKAGAGGCTYTFAKVGNLTTITITAGTLQQVVHGRKIDGGNYIMSWTGTAKGRISTGAYASNMVAAASVAAAANLTVEFSTGTLTNVQFEPGTIPTIYENKLPLEDWWECREYFRTSYQGAAPGTVTQIGREITPAAYTPGGNYAVFSIDFTPAMWTTPAFTVYNPATGAVGSIYDESVGGSFAAIGFGTPYIAPNFVSIQVATSPPVASCMTLHYTADARL
;
A
#
# COMPACT_ATOMS: atom_id res chain seq x y z
N MET A 1 -16.91 7.33 11.85
CA MET A 1 -17.99 6.93 10.93
C MET A 1 -17.91 7.78 9.67
N ALA A 2 -18.43 7.31 8.54
CA ALA A 2 -18.31 7.98 7.25
C ALA A 2 -19.15 9.27 7.18
N ASN A 3 -18.70 10.23 6.37
CA ASN A 3 -19.51 11.38 5.97
C ASN A 3 -20.40 10.97 4.78
N ILE A 4 -21.71 11.10 4.93
CA ILE A 4 -22.70 10.62 3.97
C ILE A 4 -23.16 11.74 3.04
N PHE A 5 -23.10 11.47 1.74
CA PHE A 5 -23.66 12.31 0.68
C PHE A 5 -24.69 11.50 -0.09
N GLU A 6 -25.95 11.90 -0.03
CA GLU A 6 -27.07 11.17 -0.63
C GLU A 6 -28.05 12.13 -1.31
N ASN A 7 -28.73 11.61 -2.33
CA ASN A 7 -29.64 12.41 -3.14
C ASN A 7 -31.04 12.49 -2.54
N ARG A 8 -31.63 13.68 -2.60
CA ARG A 8 -33.03 13.95 -2.24
C ARG A 8 -33.40 13.59 -0.79
N ILE A 9 -32.53 13.89 0.16
CA ILE A 9 -32.85 13.80 1.59
C ILE A 9 -33.33 15.16 2.09
N LEU A 10 -34.60 15.26 2.51
CA LEU A 10 -35.19 16.46 3.09
C LEU A 10 -36.37 16.07 3.98
N GLU A 11 -36.34 16.54 5.22
CA GLU A 11 -37.40 16.32 6.21
C GLU A 11 -37.90 17.65 6.80
N THR A 12 -39.11 17.64 7.35
CA THR A 12 -39.65 18.75 8.12
C THR A 12 -39.14 18.71 9.57
N SER A 13 -39.11 19.87 10.23
CA SER A 13 -38.92 19.97 11.67
C SER A 13 -39.70 21.15 12.24
N VAL A 14 -40.17 21.04 13.47
CA VAL A 14 -40.69 22.17 14.28
C VAL A 14 -39.79 22.51 15.47
N SER A 15 -38.56 21.97 15.51
CA SER A 15 -37.62 22.21 16.60
C SER A 15 -37.26 23.70 16.72
N THR A 16 -37.11 24.15 17.96
CA THR A 16 -36.74 25.52 18.32
C THR A 16 -35.44 25.54 19.12
N GLY A 17 -34.84 26.71 19.29
CA GLY A 17 -33.67 26.85 20.14
C GLY A 17 -32.34 26.59 19.44
N VAL A 18 -31.30 26.52 20.26
CA VAL A 18 -29.93 26.14 19.88
C VAL A 18 -29.67 24.61 19.95
N GLY A 19 -30.71 23.81 20.19
CA GLY A 19 -30.61 22.35 20.38
C GLY A 19 -30.41 21.54 19.09
N SER A 20 -30.45 20.21 19.24
CA SER A 20 -30.52 19.30 18.08
C SER A 20 -31.89 19.40 17.39
N MET A 21 -31.95 19.04 16.11
CA MET A 21 -33.20 19.03 15.34
C MET A 21 -33.85 17.66 15.41
N ALA A 22 -35.13 17.61 15.81
CA ALA A 22 -36.00 16.47 15.58
C ALA A 22 -36.48 16.47 14.12
N LEU A 23 -36.48 15.31 13.47
CA LEU A 23 -36.90 15.12 12.08
C LEU A 23 -38.30 14.49 12.04
N ASP A 24 -39.27 15.23 11.53
CA ASP A 24 -40.70 14.90 11.63
C ASP A 24 -41.21 14.07 10.43
N GLY A 25 -40.35 13.76 9.46
CA GLY A 25 -40.68 13.01 8.26
C GLY A 25 -40.29 13.70 6.97
N ALA A 26 -40.21 12.91 5.89
CA ALA A 26 -39.82 13.39 4.57
C ALA A 26 -40.85 14.35 3.99
N VAL A 27 -40.35 15.44 3.41
CA VAL A 27 -41.15 16.28 2.50
C VAL A 27 -41.57 15.43 1.30
N ALA A 28 -42.75 15.70 0.74
CA ALA A 28 -43.27 14.94 -0.41
C ALA A 28 -42.22 14.85 -1.55
N SER A 29 -42.04 13.64 -2.09
CA SER A 29 -41.03 13.31 -3.10
C SER A 29 -39.56 13.34 -2.64
N TYR A 30 -39.30 13.47 -1.34
CA TYR A 30 -37.97 13.30 -0.73
C TYR A 30 -37.90 12.01 0.09
N ARG A 31 -36.67 11.59 0.42
CA ARG A 31 -36.35 10.46 1.29
C ARG A 31 -36.03 10.96 2.70
N ARG A 32 -36.19 10.06 3.68
CA ARG A 32 -35.85 10.30 5.09
C ARG A 32 -34.35 10.15 5.36
N PHE A 33 -33.82 10.88 6.34
CA PHE A 33 -32.49 10.69 6.91
C PHE A 33 -32.33 9.27 7.44
N ALA A 34 -33.33 8.75 8.17
CA ALA A 34 -33.28 7.40 8.73
C ALA A 34 -33.12 6.28 7.68
N ALA A 35 -33.47 6.55 6.42
CA ALA A 35 -33.33 5.61 5.32
C ALA A 35 -31.95 5.69 4.63
N ALA A 36 -31.14 6.69 4.96
CA ALA A 36 -29.87 6.98 4.29
C ALA A 36 -28.68 6.99 5.26
N LEU A 37 -28.89 7.37 6.52
CA LEU A 37 -27.85 7.50 7.53
C LEU A 37 -28.04 6.48 8.65
N ALA A 38 -26.98 5.75 8.97
CA ALA A 38 -26.88 5.01 10.22
C ALA A 38 -26.58 5.98 11.38
N ILE A 39 -27.04 5.64 12.59
CA ILE A 39 -26.75 6.43 13.80
C ILE A 39 -25.23 6.60 13.97
N GLY A 40 -24.81 7.84 14.19
CA GLY A 40 -23.41 8.27 14.33
C GLY A 40 -22.72 8.63 13.01
N SER A 41 -23.41 8.51 11.87
CA SER A 41 -22.93 9.05 10.59
C SER A 41 -22.88 10.58 10.63
N THR A 42 -21.89 11.17 9.94
CA THR A 42 -21.85 12.62 9.75
C THR A 42 -22.40 12.99 8.38
N CYS A 43 -22.86 14.21 8.23
CA CYS A 43 -23.36 14.71 6.95
C CYS A 43 -23.26 16.23 6.85
N HIS A 44 -23.29 16.72 5.61
CA HIS A 44 -23.48 18.14 5.33
C HIS A 44 -24.97 18.44 5.34
N TYR A 45 -25.38 19.46 6.09
CA TYR A 45 -26.79 19.80 6.25
C TYR A 45 -27.07 21.26 5.89
N LEU A 46 -28.33 21.51 5.55
CA LEU A 46 -28.96 22.83 5.50
C LEU A 46 -30.26 22.76 6.30
N ILE A 47 -30.44 23.69 7.23
CA ILE A 47 -31.71 23.99 7.89
C ILE A 47 -32.16 25.35 7.39
N GLN A 48 -33.43 25.45 7.00
CA GLN A 48 -34.05 26.72 6.65
C GLN A 48 -35.43 26.82 7.27
N SER A 49 -35.75 27.96 7.87
CA SER A 49 -37.11 28.30 8.22
C SER A 49 -37.94 28.46 6.96
N VAL A 50 -39.14 27.90 6.98
CA VAL A 50 -40.09 27.97 5.88
C VAL A 50 -41.47 28.38 6.37
N ASP A 51 -42.27 28.94 5.47
CA ASP A 51 -43.70 29.10 5.70
C ASP A 51 -44.46 27.77 5.52
N PRO A 52 -45.79 27.72 5.77
CA PRO A 52 -46.58 26.50 5.60
C PRO A 52 -46.60 25.92 4.17
N LEU A 53 -46.15 26.68 3.17
CA LEU A 53 -46.04 26.25 1.77
C LEU A 53 -44.61 25.80 1.41
N GLY A 54 -43.68 25.79 2.37
CA GLY A 54 -42.29 25.38 2.16
C GLY A 54 -41.40 26.47 1.58
N ARG A 55 -41.83 27.74 1.54
CA ARG A 55 -41.04 28.86 1.03
C ARG A 55 -40.12 29.39 2.14
N PRO A 56 -38.82 29.62 1.89
CA PRO A 56 -37.90 30.15 2.89
C PRO A 56 -38.39 31.45 3.54
N SER A 57 -38.29 31.54 4.87
CA SER A 57 -38.86 32.64 5.67
C SER A 57 -37.82 33.42 6.50
N GLY A 58 -36.53 33.13 6.38
CA GLY A 58 -35.46 34.03 6.81
C GLY A 58 -34.32 33.37 7.58
N GLN A 59 -34.60 32.56 8.61
CA GLN A 59 -33.53 31.89 9.37
C GLN A 59 -32.96 30.72 8.58
N TYR A 60 -31.65 30.62 8.49
CA TYR A 60 -30.97 29.50 7.82
C TYR A 60 -29.65 29.17 8.51
N GLU A 61 -29.25 27.91 8.41
CA GLU A 61 -27.98 27.41 8.92
C GLU A 61 -27.51 26.26 8.06
N TYR A 62 -26.24 26.25 7.71
CA TYR A 62 -25.64 25.10 7.04
C TYR A 62 -24.28 24.76 7.64
N GLY A 63 -23.93 23.49 7.57
CA GLY A 63 -22.70 23.01 8.15
C GLY A 63 -22.60 21.49 8.18
N ARG A 64 -21.85 20.99 9.14
CA ARG A 64 -21.66 19.55 9.36
C ARG A 64 -22.41 19.13 10.61
N ALA A 65 -23.16 18.05 10.49
CA ALA A 65 -23.97 17.47 11.56
C ALA A 65 -23.67 15.99 11.76
N THR A 66 -24.10 15.47 12.90
CA THR A 66 -24.13 14.04 13.21
C THR A 66 -25.58 13.60 13.34
N TYR A 67 -25.95 12.51 12.65
CA TYR A 67 -27.22 11.83 12.89
C TYR A 67 -27.11 11.03 14.19
N SER A 68 -27.38 11.68 15.32
CA SER A 68 -26.94 11.24 16.65
C SER A 68 -27.88 10.22 17.30
N ALA A 69 -29.13 10.19 16.88
CA ALA A 69 -30.11 9.19 17.29
C ALA A 69 -31.17 9.05 16.19
N ILE A 70 -32.13 8.12 16.39
CA ILE A 70 -33.29 8.00 15.50
C ILE A 70 -33.97 9.36 15.37
N ASN A 71 -34.10 9.82 14.13
CA ASN A 71 -34.71 11.09 13.74
C ASN A 71 -34.15 12.32 14.47
N THR A 72 -32.88 12.28 14.87
CA THR A 72 -32.23 13.38 15.60
C THR A 72 -30.95 13.79 14.90
N LEU A 73 -30.86 15.06 14.52
CA LEU A 73 -29.69 15.65 13.88
C LEU A 73 -29.02 16.65 14.83
N THR A 74 -27.82 16.32 15.30
CA THR A 74 -27.01 17.21 16.16
C THR A 74 -26.10 18.08 15.29
N ARG A 75 -26.19 19.38 15.51
CA ARG A 75 -25.54 20.43 14.70
C ARG A 75 -24.11 20.64 15.19
N THR A 76 -23.18 19.82 14.69
CA THR A 76 -21.82 19.72 15.25
C THR A 76 -20.89 20.86 14.86
N THR A 77 -21.04 21.41 13.66
CA THR A 77 -20.19 22.50 13.17
C THR A 77 -21.02 23.37 12.24
N VAL A 78 -21.21 24.63 12.61
CA VAL A 78 -21.83 25.64 11.75
C VAL A 78 -20.76 26.24 10.86
N ILE A 79 -21.06 26.35 9.57
CA ILE A 79 -20.12 26.89 8.57
C ILE A 79 -20.61 28.22 8.04
N GLY A 80 -21.93 28.37 7.90
CA GLY A 80 -22.53 29.68 7.68
C GLY A 80 -23.99 29.70 8.10
N SER A 81 -24.47 30.88 8.48
CA SER A 81 -25.82 31.01 9.03
C SER A 81 -26.37 32.42 8.99
N SER A 82 -27.67 32.55 9.23
CA SER A 82 -28.35 33.83 9.46
C SER A 82 -28.01 34.48 10.82
N ASN A 83 -27.15 33.89 11.64
CA ASN A 83 -26.74 34.39 12.95
C ASN A 83 -25.24 34.72 12.96
N ALA A 84 -24.77 35.46 11.96
CA ALA A 84 -23.35 35.81 11.78
C ALA A 84 -22.43 34.58 11.85
N ASP A 85 -22.81 33.53 11.12
CA ASP A 85 -22.12 32.24 11.05
C ASP A 85 -22.03 31.46 12.38
N ALA A 86 -22.73 31.92 13.42
CA ALA A 86 -22.90 31.19 14.68
C ALA A 86 -24.14 30.28 14.65
N LEU A 87 -24.27 29.45 15.68
CA LEU A 87 -25.43 28.57 15.88
C LEU A 87 -26.72 29.39 15.95
N VAL A 88 -27.70 29.01 15.13
CA VAL A 88 -28.99 29.69 15.04
C VAL A 88 -29.90 29.21 16.17
N ASP A 89 -30.45 30.18 16.90
CA ASP A 89 -31.59 30.00 17.79
C ASP A 89 -32.89 30.02 16.96
N PHE A 90 -33.38 28.85 16.58
CA PHE A 90 -34.53 28.74 15.69
C PHE A 90 -35.83 29.11 16.41
N ALA A 91 -36.59 30.04 15.84
CA ALA A 91 -37.90 30.41 16.34
C ALA A 91 -38.95 29.32 16.07
N ALA A 92 -40.10 29.40 16.73
CA ALA A 92 -41.24 28.54 16.46
C ALA A 92 -41.66 28.59 14.97
N GLY A 93 -42.21 27.47 14.48
CA GLY A 93 -42.68 27.33 13.09
C GLY A 93 -41.91 26.30 12.29
N PHE A 94 -42.31 26.11 11.03
CA PHE A 94 -41.79 25.05 10.18
C PHE A 94 -40.35 25.30 9.72
N LYS A 95 -39.56 24.23 9.72
CA LYS A 95 -38.21 24.16 9.17
C LYS A 95 -38.16 23.04 8.14
N GLN A 96 -37.28 23.21 7.16
CA GLN A 96 -36.83 22.16 6.27
C GLN A 96 -35.39 21.83 6.61
N VAL A 97 -35.10 20.55 6.83
CA VAL A 97 -33.77 20.03 7.15
C VAL A 97 -33.36 19.07 6.03
N SER A 98 -32.33 19.41 5.26
CA SER A 98 -31.87 18.61 4.12
C SER A 98 -30.41 18.21 4.24
N LEU A 99 -30.05 17.10 3.60
CA LEU A 99 -28.67 16.94 3.17
C LEU A 99 -28.38 17.96 2.08
N THR A 100 -27.18 18.54 2.13
CA THR A 100 -26.71 19.48 1.12
C THR A 100 -25.28 19.17 0.71
N VAL A 101 -24.80 19.85 -0.31
CA VAL A 101 -23.42 19.79 -0.77
C VAL A 101 -22.79 21.14 -0.49
N LEU A 102 -21.86 21.18 0.48
CA LEU A 102 -21.19 22.42 0.85
C LEU A 102 -19.92 22.64 0.04
N ALA A 103 -19.63 23.90 -0.29
CA ALA A 103 -18.37 24.26 -0.93
C ALA A 103 -17.17 23.92 0.00
N PRO A 104 -16.05 23.39 -0.51
CA PRO A 104 -14.89 22.99 0.29
C PRO A 104 -14.05 24.19 0.76
N ASN A 105 -14.65 25.12 1.48
CA ASN A 105 -14.05 26.41 1.89
C ASN A 105 -13.22 26.34 3.18
N ASN A 106 -13.19 25.19 3.85
CA ASN A 106 -12.36 24.92 5.02
C ASN A 106 -11.80 23.49 4.99
N ASP A 107 -10.81 23.22 5.84
CA ASP A 107 -10.08 21.95 5.86
C ASP A 107 -10.98 20.73 6.08
N GLN A 108 -11.97 20.85 6.97
CA GLN A 108 -12.90 19.74 7.27
C GLN A 108 -13.73 19.38 6.05
N LEU A 109 -14.27 20.37 5.33
CA LEU A 109 -15.05 20.13 4.12
C LEU A 109 -14.18 19.62 2.99
N GLN A 110 -12.99 20.17 2.81
CA GLN A 110 -12.03 19.67 1.82
C GLN A 110 -11.69 18.19 2.07
N GLN A 111 -11.53 17.78 3.33
CA GLN A 111 -11.33 16.37 3.69
C GLN A 111 -12.55 15.51 3.38
N ASP A 112 -13.77 15.97 3.73
CA ASP A 112 -14.99 15.24 3.41
C ASP A 112 -15.15 15.02 1.89
N TRP A 113 -14.84 16.03 1.08
CA TRP A 113 -14.84 15.94 -0.39
C TRP A 113 -13.77 15.01 -0.93
N ARG A 114 -12.54 15.12 -0.43
CA ARG A 114 -11.44 14.21 -0.79
C ARG A 114 -11.81 12.77 -0.50
N ASN A 115 -12.39 12.51 0.67
CA ASN A 115 -12.85 11.18 1.06
C ASN A 115 -14.00 10.69 0.16
N ALA A 116 -14.99 11.54 -0.13
CA ALA A 116 -16.12 11.19 -0.99
C ALA A 116 -15.70 10.87 -2.44
N LEU A 117 -14.68 11.58 -2.95
CA LEU A 117 -14.11 11.36 -4.27
C LEU A 117 -12.99 10.31 -4.28
N ALA A 118 -12.69 9.70 -3.14
CA ALA A 118 -11.59 8.75 -2.97
C ALA A 118 -10.21 9.32 -3.40
N ILE A 119 -10.01 10.61 -3.17
CA ILE A 119 -8.76 11.35 -3.38
C ILE A 119 -8.04 11.42 -2.04
N GLY A 120 -7.29 10.37 -1.68
CA GLY A 120 -6.45 10.39 -0.47
C GLY A 120 -5.27 11.36 -0.57
N THR A 121 -4.40 11.36 0.44
CA THR A 121 -3.11 12.07 0.42
C THR A 121 -2.36 11.75 -0.87
N ILE A 122 -1.90 12.76 -1.58
CA ILE A 122 -1.56 12.61 -3.00
C ILE A 122 -0.25 11.85 -3.29
N ASN A 123 0.51 11.37 -2.29
CA ASN A 123 1.74 10.58 -2.50
C ASN A 123 2.00 9.58 -1.37
N TYR A 124 2.66 8.46 -1.71
CA TYR A 124 3.16 7.38 -0.84
C TYR A 124 2.08 6.70 0.02
N ARG A 125 0.88 6.51 -0.55
CA ARG A 125 -0.24 5.86 0.15
C ARG A 125 -0.11 4.35 0.17
N ASN A 126 0.33 3.77 -0.95
CA ASN A 126 0.45 2.33 -1.08
C ASN A 126 1.72 1.86 -0.37
N LEU A 127 1.52 1.21 0.77
CA LEU A 127 2.61 0.68 1.60
C LEU A 127 3.19 -0.62 1.05
N LEU A 128 2.52 -1.23 0.06
CA LEU A 128 3.01 -2.39 -0.66
C LEU A 128 4.03 -1.95 -1.72
N ILE A 129 5.01 -2.83 -1.94
CA ILE A 129 5.92 -2.75 -3.08
C ILE A 129 5.39 -3.64 -4.20
N ASN A 130 5.65 -3.25 -5.45
CA ASN A 130 5.32 -4.06 -6.63
C ASN A 130 3.85 -4.54 -6.66
N GLY A 131 2.90 -3.69 -6.25
CA GLY A 131 1.46 -4.00 -6.25
C GLY A 131 0.88 -4.29 -7.64
N ARG A 132 1.62 -3.91 -8.70
CA ARG A 132 1.32 -4.23 -10.11
C ARG A 132 2.11 -5.39 -10.68
N PHE A 133 3.00 -6.02 -9.92
CA PHE A 133 3.80 -7.17 -10.36
C PHE A 133 4.65 -6.88 -11.61
N VAL A 134 5.12 -5.64 -11.78
CA VAL A 134 5.94 -5.24 -12.93
C VAL A 134 7.40 -5.64 -12.74
N VAL A 135 7.87 -5.64 -11.49
CA VAL A 135 9.25 -6.01 -11.15
C VAL A 135 9.34 -7.54 -10.96
N ASN A 136 10.27 -8.16 -11.68
CA ASN A 136 10.55 -9.60 -11.68
C ASN A 136 12.08 -9.85 -11.84
N GLN A 137 12.86 -9.41 -10.85
CA GLN A 137 14.32 -9.52 -10.85
C GLN A 137 14.79 -10.97 -10.81
N GLU A 138 14.01 -11.88 -10.23
CA GLU A 138 14.29 -13.32 -10.20
C GLU A 138 13.93 -14.04 -11.51
N ALA A 139 13.51 -13.31 -12.54
CA ALA A 139 13.18 -13.81 -13.88
C ALA A 139 12.22 -15.02 -13.85
N LYS A 140 11.18 -14.97 -13.01
CA LYS A 140 10.13 -15.99 -13.00
C LYS A 140 9.48 -16.06 -14.38
N THR A 141 9.15 -17.25 -14.86
CA THR A 141 8.52 -17.50 -16.17
C THR A 141 7.48 -18.61 -16.07
N GLY A 142 6.53 -18.64 -17.01
CA GLY A 142 5.54 -19.71 -17.12
C GLY A 142 4.69 -19.91 -15.86
N VAL A 143 4.57 -21.17 -15.43
CA VAL A 143 3.93 -21.55 -14.16
C VAL A 143 4.95 -21.43 -13.04
N VAL A 144 4.66 -20.57 -12.06
CA VAL A 144 5.51 -20.38 -10.88
C VAL A 144 4.95 -21.22 -9.74
N VAL A 145 5.75 -22.17 -9.25
CA VAL A 145 5.43 -23.00 -8.08
C VAL A 145 6.36 -22.63 -6.94
N LEU A 146 5.78 -22.18 -5.83
CA LEU A 146 6.50 -21.70 -4.65
C LEU A 146 6.17 -22.59 -3.46
N ALA A 147 7.21 -23.10 -2.80
CA ALA A 147 7.07 -23.67 -1.47
C ALA A 147 6.68 -22.59 -0.45
N ALA A 148 6.17 -23.01 0.71
CA ALA A 148 5.73 -22.09 1.77
C ALA A 148 6.80 -21.03 2.10
N GLY A 149 6.40 -19.77 2.12
CA GLY A 149 7.28 -18.63 2.43
C GLY A 149 8.34 -18.28 1.37
N LYS A 150 8.40 -18.98 0.23
CA LYS A 150 9.34 -18.65 -0.86
C LYS A 150 8.83 -17.52 -1.72
N TYR A 151 9.76 -16.69 -2.20
CA TYR A 151 9.48 -15.49 -2.99
C TYR A 151 9.31 -15.80 -4.49
N GLY A 152 8.43 -15.03 -5.12
CA GLY A 152 8.05 -15.09 -6.52
C GLY A 152 8.44 -13.81 -7.26
N HIS A 153 7.44 -13.05 -7.71
CA HIS A 153 7.64 -11.66 -8.13
C HIS A 153 8.12 -10.82 -6.93
N ASP A 154 8.92 -9.79 -7.19
CA ASP A 154 9.59 -9.02 -6.15
C ASP A 154 8.62 -8.53 -5.06
N GLY A 155 8.98 -8.79 -3.80
CA GLY A 155 8.17 -8.45 -2.62
C GLY A 155 7.04 -9.44 -2.29
N TRP A 156 6.71 -10.39 -3.16
CA TRP A 156 5.61 -11.32 -2.96
C TRP A 156 6.09 -12.75 -2.71
N LYS A 157 5.57 -13.39 -1.66
CA LYS A 157 5.91 -14.78 -1.29
C LYS A 157 4.67 -15.66 -1.18
N ALA A 158 4.88 -16.96 -1.22
CA ALA A 158 3.83 -17.92 -0.93
C ALA A 158 3.38 -17.86 0.53
N GLY A 159 2.10 -18.12 0.76
CA GLY A 159 1.54 -18.39 2.09
C GLY A 159 1.99 -19.72 2.68
N ALA A 160 1.40 -20.07 3.83
CA ALA A 160 1.80 -21.26 4.60
C ALA A 160 1.64 -22.59 3.84
N GLY A 161 0.71 -22.65 2.88
CA GLY A 161 0.48 -23.84 2.05
C GLY A 161 1.28 -23.87 0.73
N GLY A 162 2.16 -22.89 0.49
CA GLY A 162 2.75 -22.67 -0.83
C GLY A 162 1.84 -21.85 -1.75
N CYS A 163 2.29 -21.65 -2.99
CA CYS A 163 1.54 -20.92 -4.01
C CYS A 163 1.88 -21.44 -5.39
N THR A 164 0.88 -21.61 -6.24
CA THR A 164 1.07 -21.78 -7.68
C THR A 164 0.33 -20.68 -8.41
N TYR A 165 1.03 -20.00 -9.32
CA TYR A 165 0.41 -18.96 -10.13
C TYR A 165 1.03 -18.88 -11.53
N THR A 166 0.27 -18.31 -12.45
CA THR A 166 0.78 -17.80 -13.73
C THR A 166 0.66 -16.29 -13.76
N PHE A 167 1.25 -15.66 -14.75
CA PHE A 167 1.13 -14.22 -14.94
C PHE A 167 1.07 -13.88 -16.42
N ALA A 168 0.27 -12.86 -16.73
CA ALA A 168 0.12 -12.35 -18.08
C ALA A 168 0.31 -10.84 -18.08
N LYS A 169 0.93 -10.32 -19.15
CA LYS A 169 1.16 -8.91 -19.35
C LYS A 169 0.26 -8.40 -20.49
N VAL A 170 -0.57 -7.41 -20.20
CA VAL A 170 -1.37 -6.68 -21.20
C VAL A 170 -0.94 -5.21 -21.15
N GLY A 171 -0.25 -4.74 -22.18
CA GLY A 171 0.45 -3.46 -22.13
C GLY A 171 1.48 -3.45 -21.00
N ASN A 172 1.38 -2.49 -20.07
CA ASN A 172 2.26 -2.40 -18.88
C ASN A 172 1.62 -2.97 -17.60
N LEU A 173 0.46 -3.65 -17.70
CA LEU A 173 -0.20 -4.25 -16.55
C LEU A 173 0.15 -5.74 -16.48
N THR A 174 0.81 -6.16 -15.40
CA THR A 174 0.97 -7.57 -15.08
C THR A 174 -0.17 -8.02 -14.18
N THR A 175 -0.85 -9.10 -14.58
CA THR A 175 -1.90 -9.74 -13.77
C THR A 175 -1.44 -11.13 -13.37
N ILE A 176 -1.42 -11.38 -12.06
CA ILE A 176 -1.18 -12.69 -11.48
C ILE A 176 -2.48 -13.48 -11.52
N THR A 177 -2.41 -14.77 -11.86
CA THR A 177 -3.52 -15.72 -11.72
C THR A 177 -3.08 -16.82 -10.75
N ILE A 178 -3.56 -16.74 -9.51
CA ILE A 178 -3.28 -17.72 -8.47
C ILE A 178 -4.18 -18.93 -8.70
N THR A 179 -3.59 -20.10 -8.95
CA THR A 179 -4.32 -21.34 -9.24
C THR A 179 -4.35 -22.29 -8.06
N ALA A 180 -3.39 -22.20 -7.14
CA ALA A 180 -3.38 -22.96 -5.90
C ALA A 180 -2.64 -22.21 -4.78
N GLY A 181 -3.04 -22.46 -3.52
CA GLY A 181 -2.43 -21.82 -2.36
C GLY A 181 -2.73 -20.33 -2.28
N THR A 182 -1.79 -19.56 -1.72
CA THR A 182 -1.97 -18.12 -1.48
C THR A 182 -0.71 -17.33 -1.76
N LEU A 183 -0.86 -16.10 -2.26
CA LEU A 183 0.24 -15.15 -2.45
C LEU A 183 0.11 -14.03 -1.42
N GLN A 184 1.20 -13.66 -0.78
CA GLN A 184 1.21 -12.69 0.31
C GLN A 184 2.40 -11.72 0.22
N GLN A 185 2.26 -10.57 0.86
CA GLN A 185 3.34 -9.63 1.12
C GLN A 185 3.27 -9.16 2.56
N VAL A 186 4.43 -9.02 3.19
CA VAL A 186 4.54 -8.46 4.54
C VAL A 186 4.91 -6.99 4.42
N VAL A 187 4.03 -6.12 4.90
CA VAL A 187 4.28 -4.70 5.10
C VAL A 187 5.09 -4.52 6.37
N HIS A 188 6.24 -3.89 6.25
CA HIS A 188 7.09 -3.58 7.40
C HIS A 188 6.39 -2.61 8.35
N GLY A 189 6.48 -2.88 9.65
CA GLY A 189 5.92 -2.04 10.69
C GLY A 189 6.47 -0.62 10.69
N ARG A 190 7.70 -0.41 10.21
CA ARG A 190 8.26 0.95 10.02
C ARG A 190 7.45 1.81 9.04
N LYS A 191 6.64 1.20 8.15
CA LYS A 191 5.71 1.89 7.26
C LYS A 191 4.33 2.12 7.90
N ILE A 192 4.11 1.67 9.14
CA ILE A 192 2.82 1.64 9.83
C ILE A 192 2.86 2.61 11.02
N ASP A 193 2.18 3.74 10.88
CA ASP A 193 2.05 4.76 11.94
C ASP A 193 0.92 4.44 12.94
N GLY A 194 0.25 3.30 12.75
CA GLY A 194 -0.94 2.91 13.49
C GLY A 194 -2.23 3.52 12.95
N GLY A 195 -3.36 3.13 13.51
CA GLY A 195 -4.70 3.60 13.09
C GLY A 195 -5.44 2.63 12.18
N ASN A 196 -6.28 3.17 11.29
CA ASN A 196 -7.10 2.34 10.39
C ASN A 196 -6.44 2.27 9.01
N TYR A 197 -6.53 1.11 8.38
CA TYR A 197 -6.01 0.84 7.04
C TYR A 197 -7.06 0.12 6.20
N ILE A 198 -6.91 0.23 4.88
CA ILE A 198 -7.78 -0.40 3.90
C ILE A 198 -6.93 -1.02 2.78
N MET A 199 -7.33 -2.22 2.35
CA MET A 199 -6.73 -2.94 1.23
C MET A 199 -7.70 -3.04 0.06
N SER A 200 -7.25 -2.69 -1.14
CA SER A 200 -8.01 -2.79 -2.39
C SER A 200 -7.16 -3.38 -3.51
N TRP A 201 -7.80 -3.97 -4.51
CA TRP A 201 -7.13 -4.54 -5.68
C TRP A 201 -8.07 -4.65 -6.88
N THR A 202 -7.51 -4.99 -8.04
CA THR A 202 -8.28 -5.40 -9.23
C THR A 202 -8.14 -6.91 -9.44
N GLY A 203 -9.25 -7.62 -9.58
CA GLY A 203 -9.26 -9.06 -9.88
C GLY A 203 -10.28 -9.84 -9.06
N THR A 204 -10.25 -11.18 -9.18
CA THR A 204 -11.21 -12.10 -8.57
C THR A 204 -10.70 -12.82 -7.33
N ALA A 205 -9.40 -12.71 -7.01
CA ALA A 205 -8.85 -13.29 -5.80
C ALA A 205 -9.53 -12.68 -4.56
N LYS A 206 -9.82 -13.51 -3.55
CA LYS A 206 -10.22 -12.99 -2.23
C LYS A 206 -8.97 -12.66 -1.43
N GLY A 207 -8.96 -11.52 -0.76
CA GLY A 207 -7.87 -11.04 0.07
C GLY A 207 -8.22 -11.02 1.55
N ARG A 208 -7.22 -11.08 2.41
CA ARG A 208 -7.32 -10.84 3.86
C ARG A 208 -6.13 -10.04 4.37
N ILE A 209 -6.28 -9.46 5.55
CA ILE A 209 -5.21 -8.81 6.29
C ILE A 209 -4.94 -9.62 7.56
N SER A 210 -3.69 -10.03 7.75
CA SER A 210 -3.22 -10.89 8.85
C SER A 210 -4.12 -12.11 9.02
N THR A 211 -4.68 -12.33 10.22
CA THR A 211 -5.56 -13.44 10.54
C THR A 211 -7.04 -13.17 10.25
N GLY A 212 -7.36 -12.05 9.58
CA GLY A 212 -8.72 -11.68 9.21
C GLY A 212 -9.38 -12.64 8.22
N ALA A 213 -10.68 -12.47 8.05
CA ALA A 213 -11.45 -13.25 7.07
C ALA A 213 -11.12 -12.83 5.63
N TYR A 214 -11.18 -13.79 4.70
CA TYR A 214 -11.10 -13.50 3.28
C TYR A 214 -12.36 -12.80 2.78
N ALA A 215 -12.18 -11.72 2.01
CA ALA A 215 -13.25 -10.99 1.36
C ALA A 215 -12.88 -10.64 -0.09
N SER A 216 -13.88 -10.30 -0.89
CA SER A 216 -13.73 -10.12 -2.34
C SER A 216 -13.00 -8.85 -2.74
N ASN A 217 -13.01 -7.80 -1.91
CA ASN A 217 -12.26 -6.54 -2.07
C ASN A 217 -12.38 -5.70 -0.78
N MET A 218 -11.74 -4.53 -0.75
CA MET A 218 -11.95 -3.46 0.25
C MET A 218 -11.87 -3.98 1.70
N VAL A 219 -10.79 -4.68 2.03
CA VAL A 219 -10.61 -5.31 3.35
C VAL A 219 -10.05 -4.28 4.32
N ALA A 220 -10.76 -4.01 5.40
CA ALA A 220 -10.33 -3.06 6.42
C ALA A 220 -9.52 -3.72 7.54
N ALA A 221 -8.54 -3.01 8.07
CA ALA A 221 -7.86 -3.31 9.32
C ALA A 221 -8.01 -2.11 10.26
N ALA A 222 -8.79 -2.29 11.32
CA ALA A 222 -9.02 -1.24 12.31
C ALA A 222 -8.01 -1.33 13.46
N SER A 223 -7.68 -0.19 14.06
CA SER A 223 -6.86 -0.11 15.27
C SER A 223 -5.52 -0.86 15.17
N VAL A 224 -4.89 -0.78 14.00
CA VAL A 224 -3.55 -1.30 13.77
C VAL A 224 -2.57 -0.60 14.72
N ALA A 225 -1.72 -1.38 15.38
CA ALA A 225 -0.64 -0.84 16.21
C ALA A 225 0.47 -0.25 15.32
N ALA A 226 1.00 0.90 15.72
CA ALA A 226 2.18 1.48 15.09
C ALA A 226 3.39 0.53 15.19
N ALA A 227 4.29 0.59 14.21
CA ALA A 227 5.52 -0.21 14.17
C ALA A 227 5.33 -1.74 14.08
N ALA A 228 4.10 -2.24 13.90
CA ALA A 228 3.83 -3.67 13.76
C ALA A 228 3.78 -4.11 12.30
N ASN A 229 4.47 -5.21 11.95
CA ASN A 229 4.36 -5.82 10.63
C ASN A 229 2.93 -6.29 10.37
N LEU A 230 2.48 -6.16 9.12
CA LEU A 230 1.16 -6.56 8.68
C LEU A 230 1.28 -7.41 7.42
N THR A 231 0.57 -8.53 7.37
CA THR A 231 0.59 -9.38 6.17
C THR A 231 -0.68 -9.15 5.37
N VAL A 232 -0.54 -8.89 4.08
CA VAL A 232 -1.66 -8.97 3.13
C VAL A 232 -1.57 -10.29 2.39
N GLU A 233 -2.69 -10.97 2.19
CA GLU A 233 -2.68 -12.31 1.60
C GLU A 233 -3.90 -12.53 0.70
N PHE A 234 -3.66 -13.18 -0.44
CA PHE A 234 -4.63 -13.41 -1.49
C PHE A 234 -4.72 -14.89 -1.83
N SER A 235 -5.95 -15.37 -1.95
CA SER A 235 -6.31 -16.73 -2.36
C SER A 235 -6.38 -16.86 -3.89
N THR A 236 -6.86 -18.00 -4.38
CA THR A 236 -7.02 -18.27 -5.81
C THR A 236 -7.86 -17.21 -6.52
N GLY A 237 -7.47 -16.87 -7.75
CA GLY A 237 -8.12 -15.86 -8.58
C GLY A 237 -7.11 -14.94 -9.26
N THR A 238 -7.61 -13.92 -9.96
CA THR A 238 -6.77 -12.90 -10.60
C THR A 238 -6.44 -11.77 -9.61
N LEU A 239 -5.25 -11.19 -9.75
CA LEU A 239 -4.74 -10.15 -8.86
C LEU A 239 -3.82 -9.18 -9.60
N THR A 240 -4.14 -7.88 -9.52
CA THR A 240 -3.29 -6.76 -9.97
C THR A 240 -3.71 -5.46 -9.26
N ASN A 241 -2.91 -4.40 -9.42
CA ASN A 241 -3.14 -3.08 -8.80
C ASN A 241 -3.44 -3.20 -7.29
N VAL A 242 -2.64 -3.97 -6.55
CA VAL A 242 -2.87 -4.19 -5.12
C VAL A 242 -2.39 -2.98 -4.32
N GLN A 243 -3.29 -2.43 -3.52
CA GLN A 243 -3.03 -1.27 -2.67
C GLN A 243 -3.39 -1.57 -1.22
N PHE A 244 -2.48 -1.22 -0.31
CA PHE A 244 -2.73 -1.17 1.13
C PHE A 244 -2.33 0.20 1.64
N GLU A 245 -3.28 0.94 2.21
CA GLU A 245 -3.10 2.35 2.53
C GLU A 245 -3.78 2.74 3.86
N PRO A 246 -3.31 3.82 4.53
CA PRO A 246 -4.00 4.39 5.66
C PRO A 246 -5.40 4.90 5.29
N GLY A 247 -6.37 4.64 6.16
CA GLY A 247 -7.75 5.12 6.01
C GLY A 247 -8.80 4.02 6.11
N THR A 248 -10.03 4.40 5.82
CA THR A 248 -11.20 3.49 5.84
C THR A 248 -11.91 3.43 4.48
N ILE A 249 -11.46 4.25 3.52
CA ILE A 249 -12.03 4.36 2.18
C ILE A 249 -10.86 4.12 1.22
N PRO A 250 -10.95 3.12 0.34
CA PRO A 250 -9.88 2.86 -0.61
C PRO A 250 -9.88 3.95 -1.67
N THR A 251 -8.68 4.37 -2.04
CA THR A 251 -8.45 5.35 -3.08
C THR A 251 -8.16 4.67 -4.41
N ILE A 252 -8.12 5.45 -5.49
CA ILE A 252 -7.61 4.96 -6.76
C ILE A 252 -6.17 4.44 -6.61
N TYR A 253 -5.82 3.39 -7.36
CA TYR A 253 -4.49 2.79 -7.31
C TYR A 253 -3.40 3.84 -7.58
N GLU A 254 -2.44 3.92 -6.67
CA GLU A 254 -1.25 4.76 -6.79
C GLU A 254 -0.27 4.17 -7.80
N ASN A 255 -0.20 4.77 -8.99
CA ASN A 255 0.83 4.43 -9.95
C ASN A 255 2.14 5.12 -9.55
N LYS A 256 3.18 4.31 -9.36
CA LYS A 256 4.55 4.78 -9.15
C LYS A 256 5.29 4.84 -10.49
N LEU A 257 6.34 5.66 -10.56
CA LEU A 257 7.22 5.61 -11.72
C LEU A 257 7.91 4.24 -11.77
N PRO A 258 8.15 3.66 -12.97
CA PRO A 258 8.80 2.36 -13.07
C PRO A 258 10.16 2.27 -12.34
N LEU A 259 10.89 3.38 -12.29
CA LEU A 259 12.16 3.46 -11.57
C LEU A 259 11.98 3.42 -10.04
N GLU A 260 10.91 4.02 -9.51
CA GLU A 260 10.60 4.01 -8.08
C GLU A 260 10.20 2.60 -7.63
N ASP A 261 9.30 1.93 -8.36
CA ASP A 261 8.93 0.53 -8.10
C ASP A 261 10.18 -0.37 -8.07
N TRP A 262 11.10 -0.14 -9.01
CA TRP A 262 12.33 -0.91 -9.11
C TRP A 262 13.29 -0.62 -7.96
N TRP A 263 13.47 0.64 -7.56
CA TRP A 263 14.29 1.00 -6.40
C TRP A 263 13.72 0.49 -5.08
N GLU A 264 12.40 0.62 -4.85
CA GLU A 264 11.74 0.08 -3.66
C GLU A 264 11.93 -1.44 -3.55
N CYS A 265 11.76 -2.18 -4.65
CA CYS A 265 12.02 -3.63 -4.67
C CYS A 265 13.47 -3.95 -4.34
N ARG A 266 14.40 -3.14 -4.83
CA ARG A 266 15.83 -3.31 -4.59
C ARG A 266 16.25 -3.04 -3.16
N GLU A 267 15.51 -2.30 -2.36
CA GLU A 267 15.82 -2.22 -0.92
C GLU A 267 15.64 -3.58 -0.22
N TYR A 268 14.76 -4.44 -0.73
CA TYR A 268 14.48 -5.74 -0.13
C TYR A 268 15.24 -6.89 -0.79
N PHE A 269 15.35 -6.89 -2.12
CA PHE A 269 16.07 -7.94 -2.83
C PHE A 269 16.83 -7.38 -4.02
N ARG A 270 18.09 -7.78 -4.14
CA ARG A 270 18.94 -7.46 -5.29
C ARG A 270 19.53 -8.69 -5.88
N THR A 271 19.72 -8.60 -7.19
CA THR A 271 20.59 -9.51 -7.90
C THR A 271 21.38 -8.76 -8.96
N SER A 272 22.59 -9.23 -9.20
CA SER A 272 23.41 -8.82 -10.34
C SER A 272 22.84 -9.34 -11.67
N TYR A 273 22.12 -10.47 -11.65
CA TYR A 273 21.59 -11.08 -12.86
C TYR A 273 20.67 -10.12 -13.62
N GLN A 274 20.85 -10.03 -14.94
CA GLN A 274 19.99 -9.21 -15.80
C GLN A 274 19.13 -10.12 -16.69
N GLY A 275 17.85 -10.25 -16.33
CA GLY A 275 16.88 -11.05 -17.10
C GLY A 275 17.08 -12.56 -17.00
N ALA A 276 17.89 -13.04 -16.05
CA ALA A 276 18.14 -14.45 -15.80
C ALA A 276 17.89 -14.80 -14.33
N ALA A 277 17.47 -16.05 -14.08
CA ALA A 277 17.26 -16.52 -12.73
C ALA A 277 18.61 -16.73 -12.02
N PRO A 278 18.70 -16.50 -10.69
CA PRO A 278 19.92 -16.81 -9.95
C PRO A 278 20.42 -18.25 -10.13
N GLY A 279 21.73 -18.41 -10.31
CA GLY A 279 22.37 -19.69 -10.64
C GLY A 279 22.44 -20.01 -12.14
N THR A 280 21.82 -19.19 -13.01
CA THR A 280 21.98 -19.34 -14.46
C THR A 280 23.43 -19.09 -14.87
N VAL A 281 23.98 -19.92 -15.75
CA VAL A 281 25.27 -19.66 -16.41
C VAL A 281 25.06 -18.55 -17.43
N THR A 282 25.56 -17.35 -17.11
CA THR A 282 25.47 -16.18 -17.99
C THR A 282 26.60 -15.22 -17.67
N GLN A 283 26.94 -14.41 -18.66
CA GLN A 283 27.94 -13.35 -18.55
C GLN A 283 27.29 -11.98 -18.34
N ILE A 284 25.96 -11.88 -18.50
CA ILE A 284 25.21 -10.62 -18.49
C ILE A 284 24.84 -10.23 -17.06
N GLY A 285 25.29 -9.04 -16.64
CA GLY A 285 25.03 -8.50 -15.32
C GLY A 285 26.03 -8.97 -14.25
N ARG A 286 27.11 -9.66 -14.62
CA ARG A 286 28.13 -10.05 -13.64
C ARG A 286 28.86 -8.82 -13.12
N GLU A 287 29.18 -8.82 -11.83
CA GLU A 287 30.10 -7.84 -11.27
C GLU A 287 31.51 -8.18 -11.70
N ILE A 288 32.28 -7.15 -12.06
CA ILE A 288 33.67 -7.27 -12.49
C ILE A 288 34.49 -6.35 -11.60
N THR A 289 35.45 -6.94 -10.87
CA THR A 289 36.31 -6.15 -9.99
C THR A 289 37.77 -6.59 -10.14
N PRO A 290 38.72 -5.65 -10.26
CA PRO A 290 40.13 -5.98 -10.14
C PRO A 290 40.42 -6.40 -8.70
N ALA A 291 41.04 -7.56 -8.51
CA ALA A 291 41.45 -8.02 -7.19
C ALA A 291 42.52 -7.09 -6.59
N ALA A 292 42.19 -6.37 -5.51
CA ALA A 292 43.19 -5.65 -4.73
C ALA A 292 43.98 -6.65 -3.88
N TYR A 293 45.24 -6.88 -4.25
CA TYR A 293 46.15 -7.71 -3.48
C TYR A 293 46.48 -7.01 -2.15
N THR A 294 46.36 -7.73 -1.03
CA THR A 294 46.81 -7.23 0.27
C THR A 294 48.26 -7.69 0.50
N PRO A 295 49.26 -6.80 0.55
CA PRO A 295 50.65 -7.21 0.78
C PRO A 295 50.79 -8.02 2.08
N GLY A 296 51.20 -9.29 1.96
CA GLY A 296 51.34 -10.23 3.09
C GLY A 296 50.09 -11.07 3.40
N GLY A 297 48.98 -10.90 2.69
CA GLY A 297 47.77 -11.71 2.81
C GLY A 297 47.61 -12.70 1.66
N ASN A 298 47.27 -13.96 1.97
CA ASN A 298 46.99 -15.01 0.97
C ASN A 298 45.56 -14.90 0.38
N TYR A 299 45.02 -13.71 0.17
CA TYR A 299 43.64 -13.52 -0.31
C TYR A 299 43.46 -12.21 -1.09
N ALA A 300 42.43 -12.19 -1.94
CA ALA A 300 41.93 -10.98 -2.61
C ALA A 300 40.62 -10.51 -1.94
N VAL A 301 40.40 -9.19 -1.93
CA VAL A 301 39.17 -8.58 -1.41
C VAL A 301 38.54 -7.70 -2.47
N PHE A 302 37.22 -7.72 -2.54
CA PHE A 302 36.44 -6.74 -3.27
C PHE A 302 35.15 -6.42 -2.51
N SER A 303 34.57 -5.26 -2.80
CA SER A 303 33.34 -4.80 -2.17
C SER A 303 32.27 -4.52 -3.23
N ILE A 304 31.01 -4.73 -2.86
CA ILE A 304 29.84 -4.38 -3.65
C ILE A 304 29.04 -3.41 -2.81
N ASP A 305 28.89 -2.20 -3.31
CA ASP A 305 28.08 -1.17 -2.67
C ASP A 305 26.62 -1.32 -3.07
N PHE A 306 25.75 -1.21 -2.07
CA PHE A 306 24.31 -1.18 -2.27
C PHE A 306 23.86 0.28 -2.31
N THR A 307 23.47 0.75 -3.50
CA THR A 307 22.82 2.06 -3.69
C THR A 307 21.43 1.90 -4.34
N PRO A 308 20.32 2.26 -3.65
CA PRO A 308 20.24 2.69 -2.23
C PRO A 308 20.70 1.59 -1.26
N ALA A 309 20.76 1.82 0.05
CA ALA A 309 21.04 0.72 0.98
C ALA A 309 19.91 -0.34 0.95
N MET A 310 20.22 -1.58 1.30
CA MET A 310 19.24 -2.62 1.63
C MET A 310 18.48 -2.23 2.91
N TRP A 311 17.28 -2.79 3.08
CA TRP A 311 16.39 -2.46 4.19
C TRP A 311 16.93 -2.93 5.55
N THR A 312 17.55 -4.09 5.57
CA THR A 312 18.31 -4.66 6.69
C THR A 312 19.61 -5.25 6.17
N THR A 313 20.47 -5.75 7.06
CA THR A 313 21.64 -6.54 6.65
C THR A 313 21.16 -7.76 5.85
N PRO A 314 21.49 -7.86 4.55
CA PRO A 314 20.95 -8.90 3.70
C PRO A 314 21.66 -10.25 3.96
N ALA A 315 20.95 -11.36 3.70
CA ALA A 315 21.60 -12.62 3.39
C ALA A 315 22.22 -12.50 1.99
N PHE A 316 23.54 -12.71 1.89
CA PHE A 316 24.28 -12.56 0.66
C PHE A 316 24.70 -13.92 0.10
N THR A 317 24.58 -14.11 -1.22
CA THR A 317 24.97 -15.35 -1.89
C THR A 317 25.69 -15.02 -3.18
N VAL A 318 26.82 -15.68 -3.42
CA VAL A 318 27.63 -15.56 -4.63
C VAL A 318 27.40 -16.75 -5.54
N TYR A 319 27.43 -16.51 -6.84
CA TYR A 319 27.33 -17.50 -7.89
C TYR A 319 28.44 -17.28 -8.91
N ASN A 320 29.00 -18.39 -9.37
CA ASN A 320 30.02 -18.40 -10.41
C ASN A 320 29.36 -18.19 -11.78
N PRO A 321 29.76 -17.17 -12.56
CA PRO A 321 29.12 -16.85 -13.83
C PRO A 321 29.39 -17.91 -14.91
N ALA A 322 30.51 -18.65 -14.81
CA ALA A 322 30.89 -19.68 -15.77
C ALA A 322 30.23 -21.05 -15.49
N THR A 323 29.93 -21.37 -14.22
CA THR A 323 29.43 -22.70 -13.82
C THR A 323 28.07 -22.69 -13.15
N GLY A 324 27.57 -21.52 -12.72
CA GLY A 324 26.36 -21.37 -11.90
C GLY A 324 26.54 -21.82 -10.45
N ALA A 325 27.73 -22.30 -10.07
CA ALA A 325 27.99 -22.86 -8.75
C ALA A 325 27.92 -21.79 -7.65
N VAL A 326 27.21 -22.10 -6.57
CA VAL A 326 27.11 -21.25 -5.37
C VAL A 326 28.44 -21.23 -4.62
N GLY A 327 28.83 -20.06 -4.08
CA GLY A 327 29.99 -19.91 -3.20
C GLY A 327 31.34 -19.89 -3.92
N SER A 328 31.35 -19.77 -5.25
CA SER A 328 32.59 -19.62 -6.02
C SER A 328 32.50 -18.44 -7.00
N ILE A 329 33.67 -17.91 -7.34
CA ILE A 329 33.90 -16.75 -8.20
C ILE A 329 34.75 -17.21 -9.38
N TYR A 330 34.59 -16.59 -10.55
CA TYR A 330 35.36 -16.94 -11.75
C TYR A 330 36.46 -15.92 -12.02
N ASP A 331 37.65 -16.40 -12.32
CA ASP A 331 38.78 -15.60 -12.78
C ASP A 331 38.89 -15.74 -14.30
N GLU A 332 38.58 -14.65 -15.01
CA GLU A 332 38.59 -14.59 -16.47
C GLU A 332 40.02 -14.61 -17.04
N SER A 333 41.01 -14.22 -16.24
CA SER A 333 42.41 -14.11 -16.68
C SER A 333 43.08 -15.48 -16.77
N VAL A 334 42.73 -16.41 -15.88
CA VAL A 334 43.28 -17.78 -15.86
C VAL A 334 42.27 -18.86 -16.25
N GLY A 335 40.99 -18.50 -16.42
CA GLY A 335 39.93 -19.45 -16.73
C GLY A 335 39.65 -20.42 -15.59
N GLY A 336 39.59 -19.92 -14.36
CA GLY A 336 39.56 -20.73 -13.15
C GLY A 336 38.46 -20.33 -12.17
N SER A 337 38.00 -21.27 -11.33
CA SER A 337 37.02 -21.00 -10.27
C SER A 337 37.70 -21.01 -8.90
N PHE A 338 37.36 -20.03 -8.07
CA PHE A 338 37.93 -19.85 -6.74
C PHE A 338 36.82 -19.78 -5.70
N ALA A 339 37.06 -20.32 -4.51
CA ALA A 339 36.10 -20.28 -3.42
C ALA A 339 36.00 -18.87 -2.81
N ALA A 340 34.78 -18.42 -2.53
CA ALA A 340 34.55 -17.25 -1.70
C ALA A 340 34.55 -17.69 -0.21
N ILE A 341 35.50 -17.19 0.58
CA ILE A 341 35.81 -17.72 1.92
C ILE A 341 35.84 -16.66 3.02
N GLY A 342 34.92 -15.69 2.96
CA GLY A 342 34.79 -14.68 4.01
C GLY A 342 33.50 -13.90 3.83
N PHE A 343 32.50 -14.22 4.66
CA PHE A 343 31.19 -13.55 4.73
C PHE A 343 30.80 -13.39 6.21
N GLY A 344 31.62 -12.72 7.02
CA GLY A 344 31.31 -12.48 8.44
C GLY A 344 30.79 -11.07 8.68
N THR A 345 29.98 -10.82 9.72
CA THR A 345 29.76 -9.44 10.22
C THR A 345 31.09 -8.93 10.81
N PRO A 346 31.70 -7.80 10.38
CA PRO A 346 31.11 -6.59 9.78
C PRO A 346 31.23 -6.45 8.24
N TYR A 347 31.55 -7.52 7.52
CA TYR A 347 31.71 -7.54 6.06
C TYR A 347 30.40 -7.62 5.28
N ILE A 348 29.25 -7.71 5.93
CA ILE A 348 27.93 -7.55 5.30
C ILE A 348 27.14 -6.52 6.11
N ALA A 349 26.70 -5.47 5.42
CA ALA A 349 25.94 -4.37 5.97
C ALA A 349 24.80 -3.98 5.00
N PRO A 350 23.83 -3.18 5.43
CA PRO A 350 22.78 -2.70 4.54
C PRO A 350 23.32 -1.94 3.32
N ASN A 351 24.44 -1.23 3.46
CA ASN A 351 25.01 -0.38 2.41
C ASN A 351 26.10 -1.06 1.58
N PHE A 352 26.67 -2.18 2.01
CA PHE A 352 27.69 -2.88 1.24
C PHE A 352 27.89 -4.33 1.69
N VAL A 353 28.57 -5.11 0.85
CA VAL A 353 29.21 -6.36 1.22
C VAL A 353 30.68 -6.33 0.81
N SER A 354 31.55 -6.92 1.62
CA SER A 354 32.94 -7.18 1.31
C SER A 354 33.18 -8.69 1.27
N ILE A 355 33.91 -9.15 0.26
CA ILE A 355 34.06 -10.57 -0.07
C ILE A 355 35.54 -10.89 -0.15
N GLN A 356 35.93 -11.97 0.52
CA GLN A 356 37.29 -12.52 0.48
C GLN A 356 37.33 -13.77 -0.38
N VAL A 357 38.36 -13.88 -1.23
CA VAL A 357 38.58 -15.02 -2.13
C VAL A 357 39.80 -15.83 -1.68
N ALA A 358 39.67 -17.16 -1.67
CA ALA A 358 40.74 -18.06 -1.25
C ALA A 358 41.93 -18.04 -2.22
N THR A 359 43.11 -17.71 -1.69
CA THR A 359 44.47 -17.92 -2.24
C THR A 359 44.75 -17.45 -3.67
N SER A 360 45.57 -16.40 -3.76
CA SER A 360 46.51 -16.07 -4.86
C SER A 360 45.96 -16.14 -6.30
N PRO A 361 44.90 -15.39 -6.66
CA PRO A 361 44.77 -15.01 -8.07
C PRO A 361 46.05 -14.26 -8.49
N PRO A 362 46.63 -14.54 -9.67
CA PRO A 362 47.84 -13.84 -10.10
C PRO A 362 47.63 -12.32 -10.08
N VAL A 363 48.70 -11.56 -9.81
CA VAL A 363 48.68 -10.10 -9.82
C VAL A 363 48.05 -9.61 -11.15
N ALA A 364 47.01 -8.76 -11.04
CA ALA A 364 46.17 -8.25 -12.14
C ALA A 364 45.14 -9.23 -12.76
N SER A 365 44.41 -9.98 -11.94
CA SER A 365 43.31 -10.86 -12.40
C SER A 365 41.95 -10.17 -12.44
N CYS A 366 41.14 -10.50 -13.45
CA CYS A 366 39.77 -10.03 -13.62
C CYS A 366 38.80 -11.02 -12.97
N MET A 367 38.40 -10.72 -11.74
CA MET A 367 37.46 -11.55 -10.99
C MET A 367 36.02 -11.17 -11.30
N THR A 368 35.18 -12.17 -11.51
CA THR A 368 33.79 -11.97 -11.88
C THR A 368 32.85 -12.88 -11.10
N LEU A 369 31.69 -12.34 -10.76
CA LEU A 369 30.66 -13.07 -10.03
C LEU A 369 29.26 -12.59 -10.36
N HIS A 370 28.29 -13.42 -10.01
CA HIS A 370 26.94 -12.98 -9.76
C HIS A 370 26.61 -13.05 -8.27
N TYR A 371 25.59 -12.30 -7.85
CA TYR A 371 25.11 -12.34 -6.49
C TYR A 371 23.60 -12.21 -6.36
N THR A 372 23.11 -12.61 -5.20
CA THR A 372 21.85 -12.18 -4.63
C THR A 372 22.08 -11.59 -3.24
N ALA A 373 21.40 -10.50 -2.93
CA ALA A 373 21.33 -9.91 -1.60
C ALA A 373 19.85 -9.88 -1.17
N ASP A 374 19.50 -10.54 -0.08
CA ASP A 374 18.12 -10.76 0.35
C ASP A 374 17.89 -10.21 1.77
N ALA A 375 17.13 -9.12 1.88
CA ALA A 375 16.71 -8.48 3.12
C ALA A 375 15.18 -8.58 3.32
N ARG A 376 14.52 -9.51 2.61
CA ARG A 376 13.07 -9.71 2.70
C ARG A 376 12.65 -10.38 4.02
N LEU A 377 11.40 -10.14 4.45
CA LEU A 377 10.78 -10.70 5.68
C LEU A 377 10.25 -12.12 5.57
#